data_AF-A0A1I1U488-F1
#
_entry.id   AF-A0A1I1U488-F1
#
_cell.length_a   1.000
_cell.length_b   1.000
_cell.length_c   1.000
_cell.angle_alpha   90.00
_cell.angle_beta   90.00
_cell.angle_gamma   90.00
#
_symmetry.space_group_name_H-M   'P 1'
#
loop_
_entity.id
_entity.type
_entity.pdbx_description
1 polymer ?
#
loop_
_entity_poly.entity_id
_entity_poly.type
_entity_poly.pdbx_seq_one_letter_code
_entity_poly.pdbx_strand_id
1 'polypeptide(L)'
;MPLQRVTHVPSDLPLGEGRDRYLEQNGFSMAEYSSPTFAFYIFGRAVRLPNPPARRRVVALHDLHHVLTGYGTDLAGEAEIGAWELRAGCNTPFLWMINLTAVVGGLFVAPLRTLRAFRAAKGQRSLYVDGRDAEVVLKIPIAELRGQLGIPAGGHTAAP
;
A
#
# COMPACT_ATOMS: atom_id res chain seq x y z
N MET A 1 6.45 20.05 -2.25
CA MET A 1 7.61 19.61 -3.07
C MET A 1 7.32 18.19 -3.50
N PRO A 2 7.29 17.84 -4.80
CA PRO A 2 6.88 16.50 -5.18
C PRO A 2 8.08 15.59 -5.01
N LEU A 3 8.09 14.74 -3.99
CA LEU A 3 8.82 13.49 -4.12
C LEU A 3 7.85 12.53 -4.79
N GLN A 4 7.84 12.58 -6.13
CA GLN A 4 7.45 11.42 -6.90
C GLN A 4 8.45 10.33 -6.52
N ARG A 5 8.02 9.31 -5.77
CA ARG A 5 8.82 8.11 -5.58
C ARG A 5 8.02 6.88 -5.94
N VAL A 6 8.77 6.05 -6.64
CA VAL A 6 8.32 5.41 -7.84
C VAL A 6 8.83 3.99 -7.81
N THR A 7 8.06 2.97 -8.17
CA THR A 7 6.95 2.84 -9.18
C THR A 7 7.31 1.87 -10.29
N HIS A 8 8.50 1.28 -10.28
CA HIS A 8 8.73 0.05 -11.04
C HIS A 8 9.66 -0.88 -10.27
N VAL A 9 9.05 -1.82 -9.56
CA VAL A 9 9.74 -3.00 -9.06
C VAL A 9 9.62 -4.08 -10.13
N PRO A 10 10.74 -4.67 -10.61
CA PRO A 10 10.69 -5.75 -11.60
C PRO A 10 9.77 -6.87 -11.10
N SER A 11 8.79 -7.24 -11.91
CA SER A 11 7.71 -8.11 -11.47
C SER A 11 8.12 -9.59 -11.37
N ASP A 12 9.29 -9.94 -11.87
CA ASP A 12 9.94 -11.25 -11.71
C ASP A 12 10.59 -11.44 -10.34
N LEU A 13 10.85 -10.36 -9.59
CA LEU A 13 11.40 -10.47 -8.24
C LEU A 13 10.40 -11.05 -7.25
N PRO A 14 10.87 -11.81 -6.24
CA PRO A 14 10.08 -12.12 -5.06
C PRO A 14 9.55 -10.84 -4.39
N LEU A 15 8.32 -10.88 -3.88
CA LEU A 15 7.69 -9.72 -3.25
C LEU A 15 8.53 -9.11 -2.13
N GLY A 16 9.26 -9.92 -1.35
CA GLY A 16 10.14 -9.43 -0.28
C GLY A 16 11.30 -8.59 -0.80
N GLU A 17 11.95 -9.01 -1.89
CA GLU A 17 12.98 -8.20 -2.55
C GLU A 17 12.37 -6.94 -3.16
N GLY A 18 11.15 -7.06 -3.68
CA GLY A 18 10.40 -5.92 -4.19
C GLY A 18 10.09 -4.86 -3.14
N ARG A 19 9.71 -5.30 -1.94
CA ARG A 19 9.55 -4.45 -0.77
C ARG A 19 10.86 -3.75 -0.42
N ASP A 20 11.97 -4.48 -0.39
CA ASP A 20 13.26 -3.90 0.00
C ASP A 20 13.69 -2.79 -0.96
N ARG A 21 13.49 -2.99 -2.27
CA ARG A 21 13.68 -1.94 -3.29
C ARG A 21 12.72 -0.77 -3.10
N TYR A 22 11.44 -1.03 -2.81
CA TYR A 22 10.46 0.01 -2.51
C TYR A 22 10.88 0.85 -1.31
N LEU A 23 11.32 0.23 -0.21
CA LEU A 23 11.75 0.94 0.98
C LEU A 23 12.98 1.80 0.69
N GLU A 24 13.97 1.25 0.01
CA GLU A 24 15.18 1.98 -0.41
C GLU A 24 14.82 3.19 -1.28
N GLN A 25 14.02 2.98 -2.34
CA GLN A 25 13.55 4.03 -3.23
C GLN A 25 12.80 5.13 -2.49
N ASN A 26 12.04 4.75 -1.45
CA ASN A 26 11.22 5.64 -0.62
C ASN A 26 11.93 6.23 0.60
N GLY A 27 13.20 5.87 0.85
CA GLY A 27 13.95 6.33 2.01
C GLY A 27 13.36 5.83 3.33
N PHE A 28 12.61 4.73 3.26
CA PHE A 28 12.04 4.03 4.40
C PHE A 28 12.98 2.90 4.85
N SER A 29 12.72 2.34 6.03
CA SER A 29 13.50 1.24 6.57
C SER A 29 12.63 0.16 7.20
N MET A 30 13.08 -1.10 7.11
CA MET A 30 12.52 -2.22 7.88
C MET A 30 12.50 -1.96 9.39
N ALA A 31 13.38 -1.10 9.90
CA ALA A 31 13.40 -0.71 11.31
C ALA A 31 12.11 0.02 11.74
N GLU A 32 11.40 0.67 10.81
CA GLU A 32 10.14 1.36 11.10
C GLU A 32 9.02 0.37 11.45
N TYR A 33 9.06 -0.84 10.88
CA TYR A 33 8.11 -1.90 11.20
C TYR A 33 8.30 -2.48 12.60
N SER A 34 9.48 -2.33 13.21
CA SER A 34 9.75 -2.81 14.57
C SER A 34 9.81 -1.68 15.60
N SER A 35 9.83 -0.42 15.16
CA SER A 35 9.86 0.75 16.04
C SER A 35 8.73 0.71 17.08
N PRO A 36 9.01 1.04 18.36
CA PRO A 36 7.99 1.05 19.42
C PRO A 36 7.00 2.22 19.28
N THR A 37 7.37 3.25 18.51
CA THR A 37 6.53 4.44 18.30
C THR A 37 6.51 4.84 16.83
N PHE A 38 5.44 5.50 16.41
CA PHE A 38 5.35 6.12 15.08
C PHE A 38 4.98 7.60 15.22
N ALA A 39 5.38 8.41 14.24
CA ALA A 39 5.00 9.81 14.17
C ALA A 39 3.64 9.95 13.46
N PHE A 40 2.71 10.65 14.09
CA PHE A 40 1.44 11.07 13.50
C PHE A 40 1.40 12.59 13.48
N TYR A 41 1.14 13.19 12.32
CA TYR A 41 1.16 14.64 12.17
C TYR A 41 -0.24 15.21 12.39
N ILE A 42 -0.39 16.03 13.43
CA ILE A 42 -1.62 16.76 13.74
C ILE A 42 -1.32 18.26 13.62
N PHE A 43 -2.03 18.95 12.72
CA PHE A 43 -1.80 20.38 12.42
C PHE A 43 -0.31 20.74 12.18
N GLY A 44 0.41 19.88 11.46
CA GLY A 44 1.83 20.07 11.15
C GLY A 44 2.80 19.76 12.30
N ARG A 45 2.32 19.30 13.46
CA ARG A 45 3.15 18.87 14.59
C ARG A 45 3.21 17.35 14.67
N ALA A 46 4.42 16.80 14.80
CA ALA A 46 4.62 15.37 15.00
C ALA A 46 4.28 14.97 16.44
N VAL A 47 3.29 14.08 16.60
CA VAL A 47 2.96 13.41 17.86
C VAL A 47 3.45 11.97 17.77
N ARG A 48 4.23 11.52 18.75
CA ARG A 48 4.66 10.11 18.82
C ARG A 48 3.61 9.28 19.53
N LEU A 49 3.11 8.25 18.86
CA LEU A 49 2.13 7.32 19.39
C LEU A 49 2.73 5.92 19.49
N PRO A 50 2.25 5.06 20.41
CA PRO A 50 2.65 3.66 20.46
C PRO A 50 2.41 2.94 19.13
N ASN A 51 3.32 2.05 18.74
CA ASN A 51 3.21 1.24 17.53
C ASN A 51 2.94 -0.23 17.89
N PRO A 52 1.67 -0.59 18.18
CA PRO A 52 1.33 -1.94 18.62
C PRO A 52 1.60 -2.97 17.51
N PRO A 53 1.78 -4.26 17.86
CA PRO A 53 2.04 -5.33 16.88
C PRO A 53 1.04 -5.36 15.71
N ALA A 54 -0.24 -5.08 15.98
CA ALA A 54 -1.28 -5.01 14.96
C ALA A 54 -1.01 -3.92 13.91
N ARG A 55 -0.60 -2.71 14.35
CA ARG A 55 -0.26 -1.62 13.43
C ARG A 55 0.99 -1.94 12.62
N ARG A 56 2.01 -2.51 13.25
CA ARG A 56 3.26 -2.94 12.59
C ARG A 56 2.98 -3.91 11.44
N ARG A 57 2.10 -4.89 11.67
CA ARG A 57 1.64 -5.82 10.64
C ARG A 57 0.87 -5.11 9.52
N VAL A 58 -0.05 -4.21 9.88
CA VAL A 58 -0.86 -3.47 8.89
C VAL A 58 0.03 -2.60 7.99
N VAL A 59 0.95 -1.84 8.55
CA VAL A 59 1.87 -0.98 7.79
C VAL A 59 2.75 -1.83 6.86
N ALA A 60 3.30 -2.94 7.34
CA ALA A 60 4.08 -3.83 6.49
C ALA A 60 3.27 -4.37 5.30
N LEU A 61 2.00 -4.75 5.50
CA LEU A 61 1.13 -5.21 4.40
C LEU A 61 0.73 -4.08 3.44
N HIS A 62 0.49 -2.89 3.97
CA HIS A 62 0.19 -1.69 3.20
C HIS A 62 1.33 -1.34 2.23
N ASP A 63 2.57 -1.38 2.70
CA ASP A 63 3.75 -1.16 1.84
C ASP A 63 3.89 -2.25 0.76
N LEU A 64 3.51 -3.50 1.04
CA LEU A 64 3.45 -4.54 0.00
C LEU A 64 2.36 -4.25 -1.04
N HIS A 65 1.25 -3.64 -0.66
CA HIS A 65 0.22 -3.23 -1.60
C HIS A 65 0.72 -2.14 -2.56
N HIS A 66 1.60 -1.22 -2.12
CA HIS A 66 2.25 -0.27 -3.03
C HIS A 66 3.07 -1.00 -4.09
N VAL A 67 3.87 -2.01 -3.71
CA VAL A 67 4.64 -2.83 -4.65
C VAL A 67 3.73 -3.57 -5.64
N LEU A 68 2.65 -4.16 -5.14
CA LEU A 68 1.71 -4.94 -5.96
C LEU A 68 0.90 -4.08 -6.92
N THR A 69 0.40 -2.93 -6.47
CA THR A 69 -0.47 -2.07 -7.28
C THR A 69 0.30 -1.08 -8.13
N GLY A 70 1.49 -0.68 -7.69
CA GLY A 70 2.30 0.35 -8.33
C GLY A 70 1.88 1.79 -7.99
N TYR A 71 0.90 2.01 -7.10
CA TYR A 71 0.55 3.36 -6.65
C TYR A 71 1.69 3.98 -5.84
N GLY A 72 1.93 5.28 -6.02
CA GLY A 72 3.01 6.02 -5.35
C GLY A 72 2.72 6.31 -3.87
N THR A 73 3.69 6.93 -3.21
CA THR A 73 3.65 7.34 -1.79
C THR A 73 3.35 8.84 -1.60
N ASP A 74 2.93 9.53 -2.67
CA ASP A 74 2.45 10.91 -2.60
C ASP A 74 0.98 10.95 -2.15
N LEU A 75 0.46 12.13 -1.80
CA LEU A 75 -0.92 12.26 -1.32
C LEU A 75 -1.96 11.67 -2.29
N ALA A 76 -1.69 11.70 -3.59
CA ALA A 76 -2.57 11.10 -4.59
C ALA A 76 -2.45 9.57 -4.63
N GLY A 77 -1.25 9.02 -4.53
CA GLY A 77 -0.99 7.58 -4.48
C GLY A 77 -1.51 6.94 -3.19
N GLU A 78 -1.38 7.62 -2.05
CA GLU A 78 -2.00 7.22 -0.77
C GLU A 78 -3.53 7.16 -0.87
N ALA A 79 -4.12 8.10 -1.62
CA ALA A 79 -5.55 8.06 -1.88
C ALA A 79 -5.95 6.94 -2.85
N GLU A 80 -5.15 6.67 -3.88
CA GLU A 80 -5.37 5.58 -4.84
C GLU A 80 -5.28 4.21 -4.15
N ILE A 81 -4.25 3.99 -3.33
CA ILE A 81 -4.09 2.73 -2.60
C ILE A 81 -5.18 2.57 -1.54
N GLY A 82 -5.56 3.64 -0.82
CA GLY A 82 -6.67 3.58 0.13
C GLY A 82 -8.00 3.23 -0.56
N ALA A 83 -8.26 3.80 -1.74
CA ALA A 83 -9.42 3.44 -2.56
C ALA A 83 -9.37 1.98 -3.03
N TRP A 84 -8.20 1.49 -3.43
CA TRP A 84 -8.00 0.11 -3.81
C TRP A 84 -8.22 -0.84 -2.62
N GLU A 85 -7.64 -0.56 -1.45
CA GLU A 85 -7.76 -1.38 -0.24
C GLU A 85 -9.21 -1.49 0.25
N LEU A 86 -9.98 -0.39 0.22
CA LEU A 86 -11.42 -0.42 0.53
C LEU A 86 -12.19 -1.38 -0.36
N ARG A 87 -11.84 -1.45 -1.64
CA ARG A 87 -12.55 -2.27 -2.63
C ARG A 87 -12.05 -3.71 -2.67
N ALA A 88 -10.74 -3.91 -2.56
CA ALA A 88 -10.07 -5.21 -2.60
C ALA A 88 -10.17 -5.97 -1.27
N GLY A 89 -10.52 -5.28 -0.18
CA GLY A 89 -10.96 -5.87 1.08
C GLY A 89 -10.19 -5.36 2.28
N CYS A 90 -10.90 -5.07 3.37
CA CYS A 90 -10.36 -4.74 4.68
C CYS A 90 -10.96 -5.69 5.71
N ASN A 91 -10.16 -6.18 6.67
CA ASN A 91 -10.58 -7.19 7.65
C ASN A 91 -10.85 -6.63 9.06
N THR A 92 -10.60 -5.33 9.31
CA THR A 92 -10.85 -4.69 10.61
C THR A 92 -11.50 -3.31 10.44
N PRO A 93 -12.34 -2.85 11.40
CA PRO A 93 -12.92 -1.51 11.37
C PRO A 93 -11.87 -0.39 11.29
N PHE A 94 -10.71 -0.59 11.89
CA PHE A 94 -9.59 0.35 11.83
C PHE A 94 -9.09 0.57 10.39
N LEU A 95 -8.90 -0.52 9.63
CA LEU A 95 -8.51 -0.45 8.21
C LEU A 95 -9.57 0.25 7.35
N TRP A 96 -10.85 -0.05 7.61
CA TRP A 96 -11.95 0.66 6.94
C TRP A 96 -11.90 2.17 7.21
N MET A 97 -11.69 2.58 8.46
CA MET A 97 -11.64 3.98 8.86
C MET A 97 -10.44 4.73 8.24
N ILE A 98 -9.23 4.16 8.30
CA ILE A 98 -8.03 4.83 7.78
C ILE A 98 -8.09 4.98 6.26
N ASN A 99 -8.54 3.94 5.55
CA ASN A 99 -8.66 4.00 4.10
C ASN A 99 -9.81 4.91 3.65
N LEU A 100 -10.92 4.97 4.39
CA LEU A 100 -11.97 5.96 4.13
C LEU A 100 -11.44 7.39 4.30
N THR A 101 -10.61 7.63 5.32
CA THR A 101 -9.99 8.95 5.54
C THR A 101 -9.06 9.32 4.38
N ALA A 102 -8.24 8.37 3.91
CA ALA A 102 -7.39 8.55 2.73
C ALA A 102 -8.20 8.86 1.47
N VAL A 103 -9.32 8.15 1.24
CA VAL A 103 -10.22 8.40 0.11
C VAL A 103 -10.88 9.77 0.21
N VAL A 104 -11.38 10.17 1.38
CA VAL A 104 -11.98 11.50 1.57
C VAL A 104 -10.95 12.59 1.27
N GLY A 105 -9.72 12.47 1.78
CA GLY A 105 -8.63 13.38 1.42
C GLY A 105 -8.32 13.37 -0.08
N GLY A 106 -8.28 12.18 -0.67
CA GLY A 106 -8.11 11.96 -2.11
C GLY A 106 -9.14 12.64 -3.00
N LEU A 107 -10.40 12.72 -2.55
CA LEU A 107 -11.44 13.43 -3.30
C LEU A 107 -11.21 14.95 -3.36
N PHE A 108 -10.42 15.52 -2.46
CA PHE A 108 -9.98 16.93 -2.54
C PHE A 108 -8.67 17.10 -3.32
N VAL A 109 -7.77 16.12 -3.28
CA VAL A 109 -6.42 16.21 -3.89
C VAL A 109 -6.37 15.69 -5.33
N ALA A 110 -6.96 14.52 -5.59
CA ALA A 110 -6.89 13.80 -6.87
C ALA A 110 -8.16 12.97 -7.16
N PRO A 111 -9.36 13.59 -7.22
CA PRO A 111 -10.63 12.86 -7.20
C PRO A 111 -10.80 11.83 -8.33
N LEU A 112 -10.41 12.17 -9.55
CA LEU A 112 -10.54 11.27 -10.70
C LEU A 112 -9.62 10.05 -10.57
N ARG A 113 -8.41 10.23 -10.01
CA ARG A 113 -7.45 9.15 -9.75
C ARG A 113 -7.97 8.21 -8.67
N THR A 114 -8.43 8.74 -7.55
CA THR A 114 -9.05 7.98 -6.45
C THR A 114 -10.25 7.15 -6.93
N LEU A 115 -11.16 7.76 -7.71
CA LEU A 115 -12.33 7.06 -8.24
C LEU A 115 -11.96 5.98 -9.29
N ARG A 116 -10.91 6.21 -10.09
CA ARG A 116 -10.40 5.20 -11.05
C ARG A 116 -9.80 4.02 -10.31
N ALA A 117 -8.97 4.26 -9.28
CA ALA A 117 -8.37 3.22 -8.46
C ALA A 117 -9.45 2.34 -7.79
N PHE A 118 -10.48 2.95 -7.20
CA PHE A 118 -11.61 2.21 -6.64
C PHE A 118 -12.31 1.32 -7.67
N ARG A 119 -12.56 1.83 -8.88
CA ARG A 119 -13.22 1.07 -9.95
C ARG A 119 -12.33 -0.07 -10.47
N ALA A 120 -11.05 0.20 -10.68
CA ALA A 120 -10.07 -0.76 -11.17
C ALA A 120 -9.87 -1.95 -10.23
N ALA A 121 -10.03 -1.73 -8.92
CA ALA A 121 -9.92 -2.76 -7.89
C ALA A 121 -11.07 -3.79 -7.88
N LYS A 122 -12.09 -3.67 -8.74
CA LYS A 122 -13.20 -4.62 -8.80
C LYS A 122 -12.69 -6.03 -9.11
N GLY A 123 -13.00 -6.98 -8.22
CA GLY A 123 -12.60 -8.38 -8.37
C GLY A 123 -11.18 -8.69 -7.90
N GLN A 124 -10.48 -7.71 -7.33
CA GLN A 124 -9.14 -7.87 -6.77
C GLN A 124 -9.21 -8.21 -5.27
N ARG A 125 -8.11 -8.73 -4.71
CA ARG A 125 -8.01 -9.08 -3.30
C ARG A 125 -6.78 -8.43 -2.65
N SER A 126 -6.96 -7.86 -1.46
CA SER A 126 -5.85 -7.35 -0.65
C SER A 126 -5.21 -8.46 0.20
N LEU A 127 -3.96 -8.27 0.62
CA LEU A 127 -3.28 -9.17 1.55
C LEU A 127 -3.91 -9.17 2.95
N TYR A 128 -4.75 -8.18 3.29
CA TYR A 128 -5.47 -8.17 4.56
C TYR A 128 -6.48 -9.33 4.66
N VAL A 129 -7.08 -9.71 3.54
CA VAL A 129 -8.13 -10.76 3.48
C VAL A 129 -7.65 -12.03 2.78
N ASP A 130 -6.37 -12.09 2.41
CA ASP A 130 -5.80 -13.19 1.63
C ASP A 130 -5.51 -14.45 2.46
N GLY A 131 -5.30 -14.30 3.78
CA GLY A 131 -5.22 -15.41 4.74
C GLY A 131 -3.94 -16.25 4.68
N ARG A 132 -3.07 -16.07 3.67
CA ARG A 132 -1.79 -16.76 3.58
C ARG A 132 -0.75 -16.21 4.56
N ASP A 133 0.22 -17.04 4.87
CA ASP A 133 1.37 -16.66 5.69
C ASP A 133 2.22 -15.60 4.97
N ALA A 134 2.61 -14.54 5.69
CA ALA A 134 3.39 -13.45 5.14
C ALA A 134 4.76 -13.92 4.63
N GLU A 135 5.42 -14.85 5.31
CA GLU A 135 6.72 -15.37 4.89
C GLU A 135 6.64 -16.18 3.59
N VAL A 136 5.50 -16.82 3.34
CA VAL A 136 5.23 -17.51 2.09
C VAL A 136 4.98 -16.49 0.99
N VAL A 137 4.11 -15.50 1.24
CA VAL A 137 3.75 -14.46 0.27
C VAL A 137 4.98 -13.66 -0.19
N LEU A 138 5.92 -13.36 0.71
CA LEU A 138 7.15 -12.62 0.39
C LEU A 138 8.08 -13.34 -0.60
N LYS A 139 7.95 -14.66 -0.77
CA LYS A 139 8.78 -15.45 -1.68
C LYS A 139 8.19 -15.60 -3.07
N ILE A 140 6.91 -15.22 -3.26
CA ILE A 140 6.21 -15.34 -4.54
C ILE A 140 6.66 -14.20 -5.47
N PRO A 141 6.97 -14.47 -6.75
CA PRO A 141 7.21 -13.44 -7.75
C PRO A 141 6.03 -12.46 -7.84
N ILE A 142 6.32 -11.16 -7.94
CA ILE A 142 5.28 -10.11 -7.94
C ILE A 142 4.24 -10.32 -9.05
N ALA A 143 4.67 -10.68 -10.26
CA ALA A 143 3.80 -10.93 -11.40
C ALA A 143 2.83 -12.09 -11.13
N GLU A 144 3.34 -13.17 -10.54
CA GLU A 144 2.53 -14.34 -10.17
C GLU A 144 1.51 -13.95 -9.10
N LEU A 145 1.95 -13.26 -8.05
CA LEU A 145 1.09 -12.83 -6.95
C LEU A 145 0.01 -11.83 -7.41
N ARG A 146 0.35 -10.92 -8.34
CA ARG A 146 -0.64 -10.04 -8.98
C ARG A 146 -1.75 -10.84 -9.65
N GLY A 147 -1.39 -11.86 -10.43
CA GLY A 147 -2.36 -12.76 -11.06
C GLY A 147 -3.26 -13.48 -10.05
N GLN A 148 -2.69 -13.98 -8.95
CA GLN A 148 -3.45 -14.65 -7.89
C GLN A 148 -4.40 -13.72 -7.12
N LEU A 149 -4.09 -12.42 -7.08
CA LEU A 149 -4.90 -11.38 -6.42
C LEU A 149 -5.81 -10.61 -7.39
N GLY A 150 -5.82 -10.96 -8.68
CA GLY A 150 -6.60 -10.29 -9.72
C GLY A 150 -6.06 -8.91 -10.14
N ILE A 151 -4.85 -8.54 -9.71
CA ILE A 151 -4.18 -7.30 -10.09
C ILE A 151 -3.58 -7.46 -11.50
N PRO A 152 -3.65 -6.45 -12.39
CA PRO A 152 -3.02 -6.52 -13.70
C PRO A 152 -1.53 -6.86 -13.60
N ALA A 153 -0.97 -7.60 -14.57
CA ALA A 153 0.40 -8.11 -14.50
C ALA A 153 1.45 -7.01 -14.28
N GLY A 154 1.28 -5.84 -14.92
CA GLY A 154 2.15 -4.68 -14.73
C GLY A 154 1.76 -3.77 -13.55
N GLY A 155 0.74 -4.13 -12.76
CA GLY A 155 0.11 -3.24 -11.80
C GLY A 155 -0.83 -2.23 -12.48
N HIS A 156 -1.30 -1.26 -11.72
CA HIS A 156 -2.22 -0.21 -12.18
C HIS A 156 -1.50 0.98 -12.82
N THR A 157 -0.18 0.99 -12.78
CA THR A 157 0.66 2.03 -13.38
C THR A 157 1.36 1.57 -14.67
N ALA A 158 1.20 0.31 -15.09
CA ALA A 158 1.67 -0.18 -16.39
C ALA A 158 0.69 0.13 -17.54
N ALA A 159 0.81 1.37 -18.02
CA ALA A 159 0.50 1.91 -19.37
C ALA A 159 -0.96 2.08 -19.85
N PRO A 160 -1.23 3.07 -20.72
CA PRO A 160 -0.31 4.08 -21.30
C PRO A 160 -0.20 5.38 -20.50
#